data_AF-A0A2G5LZL6-F1
#
_entry.id   AF-A0A2G5LZL6-F1
#
_cell.length_a   1.000
_cell.length_b   1.000
_cell.length_c   1.000
_cell.angle_alpha   90.00
_cell.angle_beta   90.00
_cell.angle_gamma   90.00
#
_symmetry.space_group_name_H-M   'P 1'
#
loop_
_entity.id
_entity.type
_entity.pdbx_description
1 polymer ?
#
loop_
_entity_poly.entity_id
_entity_poly.type
_entity_poly.pdbx_seq_one_letter_code
_entity_poly.pdbx_strand_id
1 'polypeptide(L)'
;MLIRTLGANDAEAYRALMLEAYGTYPQAFTSSVAERARMPLNWWEKRLQSPLDQVLGAFEGQTLAGIVGLAFEPREKARHKVTLFGMYVTETYQCKGLGRQLVQAALDGARRQPGVKLIQLTVTAGNHAAFALYQRCGFIQYGLEPLAVRVGIEYFDKIHMWRELKAD
;
A
#
# COMPACT_ATOMS: atom_id res chain seq x y z
N MET A 1 -4.83 9.51 -16.72
CA MET A 1 -4.30 9.00 -15.43
C MET A 1 -2.84 8.63 -15.64
N LEU A 2 -1.92 9.16 -14.82
CA LEU A 2 -0.49 8.85 -14.87
C LEU A 2 -0.09 8.14 -13.58
N ILE A 3 0.54 6.97 -13.66
CA ILE A 3 1.10 6.28 -12.49
C ILE A 3 2.63 6.41 -12.52
N ARG A 4 3.22 6.91 -11.44
CA ARG A 4 4.67 7.05 -11.30
C ARG A 4 5.12 6.88 -9.86
N THR A 5 6.41 6.62 -9.66
CA THR A 5 7.05 6.70 -8.35
C THR A 5 6.93 8.11 -7.79
N LEU A 6 6.62 8.21 -6.50
CA LEU A 6 6.64 9.45 -5.74
C LEU A 6 8.06 9.76 -5.25
N GLY A 7 8.45 11.03 -5.29
CA GLY A 7 9.69 11.54 -4.73
C GLY A 7 9.43 12.54 -3.60
N ALA A 8 10.49 13.10 -3.00
CA ALA A 8 10.37 14.06 -1.90
C ALA A 8 9.43 15.25 -2.21
N ASN A 9 9.44 15.76 -3.45
CA ASN A 9 8.58 16.86 -3.86
C ASN A 9 7.07 16.52 -3.84
N ASP A 10 6.71 15.24 -3.76
CA ASP A 10 5.32 14.78 -3.64
C ASP A 10 4.87 14.65 -2.18
N ALA A 11 5.74 14.95 -1.20
CA ALA A 11 5.50 14.67 0.22
C ALA A 11 4.24 15.37 0.76
N GLU A 12 3.92 16.57 0.30
CA GLU A 12 2.71 17.29 0.73
C GLU A 12 1.44 16.57 0.26
N ALA A 13 1.36 16.22 -1.03
CA ALA A 13 0.23 15.50 -1.60
C ALA A 13 0.11 14.09 -0.98
N TYR A 14 1.23 13.40 -0.80
CA TYR A 14 1.27 12.10 -0.14
C TYR A 14 0.80 12.18 1.32
N ARG A 15 1.26 13.18 2.08
CA ARG A 15 0.81 13.42 3.45
C ARG A 15 -0.69 13.66 3.50
N ALA A 16 -1.21 14.57 2.67
CA ALA A 16 -2.63 14.89 2.63
C ALA A 16 -3.48 13.64 2.35
N LEU A 17 -3.13 12.87 1.32
CA LEU A 17 -3.86 11.67 0.94
C LEU A 17 -3.78 10.56 2.00
N MET A 18 -2.62 10.37 2.65
CA MET A 18 -2.50 9.39 3.73
C MET A 18 -3.31 9.79 4.97
N LEU A 19 -3.34 11.07 5.33
CA LEU A 19 -4.15 11.55 6.45
C LEU A 19 -5.64 11.36 6.17
N GLU A 20 -6.09 11.59 4.94
CA GLU A 20 -7.44 11.22 4.49
C GLU A 20 -7.68 9.72 4.68
N ALA A 21 -6.78 8.86 4.17
CA ALA A 21 -6.90 7.41 4.26
C ALA A 21 -7.04 6.91 5.71
N TYR A 22 -6.21 7.42 6.63
CA TYR A 22 -6.27 7.06 8.05
C TYR A 22 -7.56 7.51 8.73
N GLY A 23 -8.15 8.63 8.28
CA GLY A 23 -9.41 9.14 8.82
C GLY A 23 -10.61 8.36 8.29
N THR A 24 -10.63 8.07 7.00
CA THR A 24 -11.76 7.40 6.32
C THR A 24 -11.82 5.90 6.62
N TYR A 25 -10.67 5.22 6.71
CA TYR A 25 -10.60 3.78 6.93
C TYR A 25 -9.62 3.42 8.06
N PRO A 26 -9.87 3.85 9.32
CA PRO A 26 -8.92 3.68 10.42
C PRO A 26 -8.54 2.21 10.67
N GLN A 27 -9.46 1.27 10.48
CA GLN A 27 -9.23 -0.16 10.63
C GLN A 27 -8.34 -0.78 9.54
N ALA A 28 -8.13 -0.09 8.41
CA ALA A 28 -7.28 -0.56 7.31
C ALA A 28 -5.78 -0.28 7.56
N PHE A 29 -5.47 0.58 8.53
CA PHE A 29 -4.11 1.03 8.82
C PHE A 29 -3.77 0.85 10.30
N THR A 30 -2.49 0.66 10.60
CA THR A 30 -1.99 0.66 11.98
C THR A 30 -1.54 2.05 12.45
N SER A 31 -1.55 3.04 11.57
CA SER A 31 -1.23 4.42 11.88
C SER A 31 -2.49 5.27 11.97
N SER A 32 -2.56 6.16 12.94
CA SER A 32 -3.67 7.09 13.10
C SER A 32 -3.38 8.48 12.52
N VAL A 33 -4.44 9.25 12.26
CA VAL A 33 -4.33 10.68 11.93
C VAL A 33 -3.59 11.43 13.05
N ALA A 34 -3.90 11.14 14.31
CA ALA A 34 -3.32 11.83 15.47
C ALA A 34 -1.80 11.68 15.56
N GLU A 35 -1.27 10.50 15.25
CA GLU A 35 0.18 10.25 15.22
C GLU A 35 0.83 10.87 13.99
N ARG A 36 0.21 10.73 12.81
CA ARG A 36 0.83 11.08 11.53
C ARG A 36 0.73 12.56 11.18
N ALA A 37 -0.32 13.25 11.64
CA ALA A 37 -0.47 14.68 11.41
C ALA A 37 0.61 15.52 12.13
N ARG A 38 1.11 15.02 13.27
CA ARG A 38 2.18 15.64 14.07
C ARG A 38 3.57 15.48 13.47
N MET A 39 3.74 14.59 12.50
CA MET A 39 5.03 14.37 11.86
C MET A 39 5.36 15.56 10.94
N PRO A 40 6.56 16.14 11.04
CA PRO A 40 7.01 17.21 10.15
C PRO A 40 7.09 16.73 8.70
N LEU A 41 7.02 17.65 7.74
CA LEU A 41 7.02 17.32 6.31
C LEU A 41 8.27 16.50 5.91
N ASN A 42 9.44 16.81 6.47
CA ASN A 42 10.68 16.08 6.20
C ASN A 42 10.65 14.60 6.60
N TRP A 43 9.75 14.20 7.50
CA TRP A 43 9.54 12.80 7.83
C TRP A 43 8.85 12.07 6.67
N TRP A 44 7.90 12.75 6.01
CA TRP A 44 7.21 12.23 4.83
C TRP A 44 8.13 12.18 3.62
N GLU A 45 8.96 13.20 3.41
CA GLU A 45 10.00 13.23 2.37
C GLU A 45 10.94 12.02 2.51
N LYS A 46 11.47 11.78 3.72
CA LYS A 46 12.35 10.65 4.01
C LYS A 46 11.72 9.30 3.69
N ARG A 47 10.40 9.15 3.89
CA ARG A 47 9.70 7.91 3.51
C ARG A 47 9.66 7.69 2.01
N LEU A 48 9.53 8.75 1.22
CA LEU A 48 9.55 8.69 -0.25
C LEU A 48 10.98 8.53 -0.80
N GLN A 49 12.00 8.75 0.03
CA GLN A 49 13.42 8.59 -0.32
C GLN A 49 14.05 7.30 0.23
N SER A 50 13.27 6.47 0.92
CA SER A 50 13.77 5.21 1.49
C SER A 50 14.32 4.32 0.37
N PRO A 51 15.56 3.79 0.49
CA PRO A 51 16.08 2.86 -0.52
C PRO A 51 15.39 1.49 -0.47
N LEU A 52 14.63 1.22 0.60
CA LEU A 52 13.92 -0.04 0.81
C LEU A 52 12.42 0.08 0.55
N ASP A 53 11.91 1.29 0.29
CA ASP A 53 10.49 1.48 -0.02
C ASP A 53 10.32 2.19 -1.36
N GLN A 54 9.29 1.80 -2.09
CA GLN A 54 8.85 2.49 -3.29
C GLN A 54 7.36 2.79 -3.18
N VAL A 55 6.99 4.06 -3.26
CA VAL A 55 5.57 4.47 -3.30
C VAL A 55 5.23 4.91 -4.71
N LEU A 56 4.22 4.28 -5.30
CA LEU A 56 3.63 4.69 -6.57
C LEU A 56 2.39 5.55 -6.29
N GLY A 57 2.24 6.62 -7.06
CA GLY A 57 1.06 7.48 -7.05
C GLY A 57 0.37 7.52 -8.40
N ALA A 58 -0.96 7.53 -8.37
CA ALA A 58 -1.82 7.75 -9.52
C ALA A 58 -2.28 9.21 -9.55
N PHE A 59 -1.97 9.92 -10.64
CA PHE A 59 -2.27 11.33 -10.82
C PHE A 59 -3.31 11.55 -11.92
N GLU A 60 -4.28 12.40 -11.62
CA GLU A 60 -5.11 13.08 -12.60
C GLU A 60 -4.74 14.56 -12.61
N GLY A 61 -4.00 14.99 -13.64
CA GLY A 61 -3.37 16.31 -13.64
C GLY A 61 -2.37 16.45 -12.49
N GLN A 62 -2.60 17.42 -11.61
CA GLN A 62 -1.80 17.66 -10.40
C GLN A 62 -2.36 16.93 -9.15
N THR A 63 -3.54 16.32 -9.25
CA THR A 63 -4.21 15.68 -8.11
C THR A 63 -3.73 14.25 -7.94
N LEU A 64 -3.19 13.93 -6.77
CA LEU A 64 -2.84 12.56 -6.37
C LEU A 64 -4.12 11.82 -5.93
N ALA A 65 -4.65 10.97 -6.81
CA ALA A 65 -5.94 10.28 -6.64
C ALA A 65 -5.82 8.92 -5.91
N GLY A 66 -4.62 8.36 -5.84
CA GLY A 66 -4.39 7.09 -5.17
C GLY A 66 -2.92 6.73 -5.11
N ILE A 67 -2.59 5.77 -4.25
CA ILE A 67 -1.23 5.33 -3.98
C ILE A 67 -1.16 3.83 -3.67
N VAL A 68 0.04 3.28 -3.81
CA VAL A 68 0.42 1.97 -3.28
C VAL A 68 1.92 1.95 -2.97
N GLY A 69 2.30 1.36 -1.84
CA GLY A 69 3.68 1.18 -1.41
C GLY A 69 4.18 -0.25 -1.61
N LEU A 70 5.47 -0.39 -1.83
CA LEU A 70 6.23 -1.65 -1.81
C LEU A 70 7.40 -1.49 -0.84
N ALA A 71 7.55 -2.42 0.10
CA ALA A 71 8.68 -2.51 1.01
C ALA A 71 9.51 -3.75 0.66
N PHE A 72 10.78 -3.55 0.34
CA PHE A 72 11.73 -4.59 -0.05
C PHE A 72 12.48 -5.09 1.19
N GLU A 73 12.55 -6.40 1.39
CA GLU A 73 13.23 -6.99 2.53
C GLU A 73 14.75 -6.96 2.34
N PRO A 74 15.53 -6.27 3.20
CA PRO A 74 16.99 -6.19 3.05
C PRO A 74 17.73 -7.46 3.50
N ARG A 75 17.12 -8.31 4.34
CA ARG A 75 17.80 -9.48 4.91
C ARG A 75 18.06 -10.52 3.83
N GLU A 76 19.31 -10.96 3.71
CA GLU A 76 19.78 -11.88 2.66
C GLU A 76 18.85 -13.08 2.44
N LYS A 77 18.45 -13.77 3.52
CA LYS A 77 17.62 -14.98 3.45
C LYS A 77 16.14 -14.72 3.10
N ALA A 78 15.72 -13.46 3.11
CA ALA A 78 14.33 -13.06 2.86
C ALA A 78 14.18 -12.00 1.74
N ARG A 79 15.29 -11.56 1.11
CA ARG A 79 15.32 -10.55 0.04
C ARG A 79 14.48 -10.85 -1.19
N HIS A 80 14.01 -12.09 -1.32
CA HIS A 80 13.10 -12.51 -2.37
C HIS A 80 11.64 -12.06 -2.13
N LYS A 81 11.34 -11.45 -0.98
CA LYS A 81 10.01 -11.02 -0.57
C LYS A 81 9.86 -9.50 -0.64
N VAL A 82 8.67 -9.07 -1.05
CA VAL A 82 8.25 -7.66 -1.04
C VAL A 82 6.89 -7.56 -0.35
N THR A 83 6.70 -6.53 0.48
CA THR A 83 5.40 -6.25 1.11
C THR A 83 4.70 -5.11 0.38
N LEU A 84 3.50 -5.33 -0.14
CA LEU A 84 2.61 -4.27 -0.62
C LEU A 84 1.87 -3.66 0.57
N PHE A 85 1.96 -2.34 0.70
CA PHE A 85 1.37 -1.60 1.82
C PHE A 85 0.74 -0.28 1.37
N GLY A 86 0.05 0.42 2.27
CA GLY A 86 -0.37 1.81 2.06
C GLY A 86 -1.32 2.01 0.88
N MET A 87 -2.02 0.97 0.45
CA MET A 87 -2.94 1.04 -0.67
C MET A 87 -4.12 1.95 -0.33
N TYR A 88 -4.34 2.99 -1.14
CA TYR A 88 -5.49 3.88 -0.98
C TYR A 88 -5.86 4.53 -2.31
N VAL A 89 -7.16 4.75 -2.52
CA VAL A 89 -7.71 5.55 -3.61
C VAL A 89 -8.77 6.46 -2.99
N THR A 90 -8.70 7.76 -3.24
CA THR A 90 -9.71 8.69 -2.73
C THR A 90 -11.09 8.37 -3.31
N GLU A 91 -12.14 8.60 -2.53
CA GLU A 91 -13.51 8.14 -2.79
C GLU A 91 -14.01 8.51 -4.19
N THR A 92 -13.71 9.73 -4.65
CA THR A 92 -14.11 10.24 -5.98
C THR A 92 -13.53 9.44 -7.15
N TYR A 93 -12.47 8.67 -6.94
CA TYR A 93 -11.82 7.81 -7.95
C TYR A 93 -11.95 6.30 -7.68
N GLN A 94 -12.65 5.91 -6.61
CA GLN A 94 -12.95 4.51 -6.34
C GLN A 94 -13.92 3.94 -7.37
N CYS A 95 -13.98 2.62 -7.46
CA CYS A 95 -14.83 1.88 -8.41
C CYS A 95 -14.60 2.19 -9.91
N LYS A 96 -13.58 2.98 -10.26
CA LYS A 96 -13.19 3.31 -11.64
C LYS A 96 -11.99 2.49 -12.15
N GLY A 97 -11.65 1.40 -11.45
CA GLY A 97 -10.53 0.52 -11.79
C GLY A 97 -9.14 1.02 -11.36
N LEU A 98 -9.03 2.21 -10.76
CA LEU A 98 -7.74 2.80 -10.38
C LEU A 98 -6.94 1.94 -9.40
N GLY A 99 -7.62 1.31 -8.43
CA GLY A 99 -6.96 0.41 -7.50
C GLY A 99 -6.29 -0.78 -8.17
N ARG A 100 -6.90 -1.32 -9.24
CA ARG A 100 -6.31 -2.40 -10.03
C ARG A 100 -5.10 -1.93 -10.81
N GLN A 101 -5.14 -0.74 -11.38
CA GLN A 101 -4.01 -0.16 -12.11
C GLN A 101 -2.80 0.07 -11.20
N LEU A 102 -3.02 0.59 -9.98
CA LEU A 102 -1.97 0.75 -8.97
C LEU A 102 -1.34 -0.59 -8.58
N VAL A 103 -2.16 -1.61 -8.25
CA VAL A 103 -1.64 -2.94 -7.91
C VAL A 103 -0.88 -3.57 -9.08
N GLN A 104 -1.36 -3.40 -10.32
CA GLN A 104 -0.64 -3.90 -11.49
C GLN A 104 0.71 -3.20 -11.69
N ALA A 105 0.75 -1.88 -11.55
CA ALA A 105 2.00 -1.12 -11.63
C ALA A 105 3.01 -1.54 -10.53
N ALA A 106 2.51 -1.84 -9.33
CA ALA A 106 3.34 -2.36 -8.23
C ALA A 106 3.90 -3.76 -8.55
N LEU A 107 3.07 -4.65 -9.10
CA LEU A 107 3.51 -5.98 -9.56
C LEU A 107 4.58 -5.88 -10.64
N ASP A 108 4.39 -4.99 -11.63
CA ASP A 108 5.35 -4.79 -12.73
C ASP A 108 6.66 -4.12 -12.23
N GLY A 109 6.57 -3.25 -11.23
CA GLY A 109 7.74 -2.72 -10.51
C GLY A 109 8.53 -3.82 -9.81
N ALA A 110 7.85 -4.67 -9.04
CA ALA A 110 8.49 -5.75 -8.29
C ALA A 110 9.12 -6.83 -9.19
N ARG A 111 8.48 -7.20 -10.31
CA ARG A 111 9.02 -8.17 -11.27
C ARG A 111 10.35 -7.74 -11.88
N ARG A 112 10.56 -6.44 -12.05
CA ARG A 112 11.81 -5.89 -12.60
C ARG A 112 12.96 -5.90 -11.59
N GLN A 113 12.69 -6.19 -10.32
CA GLN A 113 13.71 -6.25 -9.28
C GLN A 113 14.37 -7.64 -9.23
N PRO A 114 15.68 -7.75 -9.47
CA PRO A 114 16.37 -9.03 -9.48
C PRO A 114 16.20 -9.79 -8.16
N GLY A 115 15.85 -11.07 -8.26
CA GLY A 115 15.76 -11.97 -7.11
C GLY A 115 14.46 -11.88 -6.32
N VAL A 116 13.56 -10.92 -6.62
CA VAL A 116 12.21 -10.91 -6.05
C VAL A 116 11.41 -12.10 -6.61
N LYS A 117 10.74 -12.84 -5.72
CA LYS A 117 9.95 -14.05 -6.04
C LYS A 117 8.50 -13.93 -5.65
N LEU A 118 8.16 -13.09 -4.68
CA LEU A 118 6.78 -12.96 -4.22
C LEU A 118 6.47 -11.59 -3.64
N ILE A 119 5.19 -11.20 -3.71
CA ILE A 119 4.62 -10.08 -2.98
C ILE A 119 3.67 -10.60 -1.91
N GLN A 120 3.74 -10.02 -0.72
CA GLN A 120 2.82 -10.26 0.39
C GLN A 120 2.09 -8.97 0.75
N LEU A 121 0.90 -9.10 1.33
CA LEU A 121 0.13 -8.00 1.87
C LEU A 121 -0.79 -8.47 2.98
N THR A 122 -1.33 -7.52 3.73
CA THR A 122 -2.42 -7.77 4.65
C THR A 122 -3.62 -6.91 4.30
N VAL A 123 -4.82 -7.45 4.52
CA VAL A 123 -6.08 -6.74 4.40
C VAL A 123 -6.92 -7.00 5.63
N THR A 124 -7.54 -5.98 6.20
CA THR A 124 -8.41 -6.13 7.37
C THR A 124 -9.58 -7.04 7.04
N ALA A 125 -9.85 -8.02 7.90
CA ALA A 125 -11.02 -8.90 7.75
C ALA A 125 -12.30 -8.06 7.69
N GLY A 126 -13.22 -8.41 6.78
CA GLY A 126 -14.42 -7.61 6.50
C GLY A 126 -14.24 -6.50 5.45
N ASN A 127 -13.01 -6.17 5.02
CA ASN A 127 -12.77 -5.29 3.88
C ASN A 127 -12.91 -6.05 2.55
N HIS A 128 -14.15 -6.39 2.20
CA HIS A 128 -14.50 -7.18 1.02
C HIS A 128 -14.03 -6.55 -0.30
N ALA A 129 -14.06 -5.21 -0.40
CA ALA A 129 -13.65 -4.49 -1.60
C ALA A 129 -12.14 -4.66 -1.88
N ALA A 130 -11.29 -4.44 -0.87
CA ALA A 130 -9.85 -4.62 -1.00
C ALA A 130 -9.49 -6.10 -1.19
N PHE A 131 -10.14 -7.01 -0.45
CA PHE A 131 -9.92 -8.45 -0.60
C PHE A 131 -10.22 -8.91 -2.04
N ALA A 132 -11.38 -8.54 -2.59
CA ALA A 132 -11.75 -8.88 -3.97
C ALA A 132 -10.83 -8.23 -5.01
N LEU A 133 -10.33 -7.01 -4.76
CA LEU A 133 -9.32 -6.37 -5.60
C LEU A 133 -8.05 -7.22 -5.65
N TYR A 134 -7.51 -7.63 -4.51
CA TYR A 134 -6.28 -8.42 -4.46
C TYR A 134 -6.47 -9.81 -5.08
N GLN A 135 -7.62 -10.47 -4.87
CA GLN A 135 -7.94 -11.73 -5.53
C GLN A 135 -7.96 -11.61 -7.07
N ARG A 136 -8.59 -10.55 -7.60
CA ARG A 136 -8.56 -10.26 -9.06
C ARG A 136 -7.15 -9.97 -9.58
N CYS A 137 -6.27 -9.50 -8.72
CA CYS A 137 -4.85 -9.32 -8.99
C CYS A 137 -4.02 -10.58 -8.69
N GLY A 138 -4.64 -11.76 -8.52
CA GLY A 138 -3.96 -13.04 -8.38
C GLY A 138 -3.31 -13.30 -7.02
N PHE A 139 -3.67 -12.52 -5.99
CA PHE A 139 -3.27 -12.83 -4.62
C PHE A 139 -4.17 -13.90 -4.02
N ILE A 140 -3.59 -14.79 -3.24
CA ILE A 140 -4.30 -15.84 -2.49
C ILE A 140 -4.05 -15.66 -1.00
N GLN A 141 -5.06 -15.97 -0.19
CA GLN A 141 -4.94 -15.97 1.27
C GLN A 141 -4.06 -17.14 1.73
N TYR A 142 -3.20 -16.89 2.72
CA TYR A 142 -2.37 -17.92 3.36
C TYR A 142 -2.43 -17.90 4.89
N GLY A 143 -3.07 -16.90 5.50
CA GLY A 143 -3.16 -16.81 6.95
C GLY A 143 -4.20 -15.79 7.43
N LEU A 144 -4.50 -15.88 8.72
CA LEU A 144 -5.30 -14.93 9.47
C LEU A 144 -4.54 -14.56 10.74
N GLU A 145 -4.40 -13.27 11.01
CA GLU A 145 -3.79 -12.73 12.22
C GLU A 145 -4.89 -12.17 13.10
N PRO A 146 -5.20 -12.81 14.24
CA PRO A 146 -6.26 -12.36 15.12
C PRO A 146 -5.87 -11.07 15.84
N LEU A 147 -6.84 -10.17 16.07
CA LEU A 147 -6.67 -8.94 16.85
C LEU A 147 -5.54 -8.01 16.34
N ALA A 148 -5.27 -8.03 15.03
CA ALA A 148 -4.16 -7.35 14.39
C ALA A 148 -4.24 -5.82 14.43
N VAL A 149 -5.44 -5.25 14.49
CA VAL A 149 -5.67 -3.80 14.56
C VAL A 149 -6.71 -3.50 15.63
N ARG A 150 -6.46 -2.49 16.46
CA ARG A 150 -7.43 -1.97 17.43
C ARG A 150 -7.88 -0.58 17.03
N VAL A 151 -9.20 -0.35 16.98
CA VAL A 151 -9.81 0.97 16.76
C VAL A 151 -10.80 1.23 17.89
N GLY A 152 -10.49 2.19 18.76
CA GLY A 152 -11.27 2.42 19.98
C GLY A 152 -11.27 1.18 20.90
N ILE A 153 -12.43 0.56 21.06
CA ILE A 153 -12.60 -0.67 21.85
C ILE A 153 -12.67 -1.94 20.99
N GLU A 154 -12.78 -1.79 19.67
CA GLU A 154 -12.94 -2.90 18.73
C GLU A 154 -11.58 -3.41 18.25
N TYR A 155 -11.53 -4.71 17.95
CA TYR A 155 -10.36 -5.39 17.41
C TYR A 155 -10.73 -6.05 16.09
N PHE A 156 -9.81 -5.96 15.12
CA PHE A 156 -9.99 -6.45 13.77
C PHE A 156 -8.84 -7.39 13.41
N ASP A 157 -9.19 -8.51 12.78
CA ASP A 157 -8.21 -9.46 12.26
C ASP A 157 -7.61 -8.97 10.94
N LYS A 158 -6.45 -9.50 10.57
CA LYS A 158 -5.84 -9.29 9.26
C LYS A 158 -5.76 -10.59 8.48
N ILE A 159 -6.28 -10.57 7.26
CA ILE A 159 -6.08 -11.62 6.28
C ILE A 159 -4.71 -11.39 5.62
N HIS A 160 -3.87 -12.40 5.70
CA HIS A 160 -2.56 -12.41 5.05
C HIS A 160 -2.71 -13.01 3.64
N MET A 161 -2.25 -12.26 2.64
CA MET A 161 -2.32 -12.70 1.24
C MET A 161 -0.95 -12.61 0.57
N TRP A 162 -0.73 -13.44 -0.43
CA TRP A 162 0.50 -13.46 -1.19
C TRP A 162 0.27 -13.80 -2.66
N ARG A 163 1.24 -13.45 -3.49
CA ARG A 163 1.30 -13.79 -4.91
C ARG A 163 2.74 -14.10 -5.30
N GLU A 164 2.95 -15.25 -5.93
CA GLU A 164 4.21 -15.56 -6.61
C GLU A 164 4.39 -14.68 -7.85
N LEU A 165 5.60 -14.14 -8.04
CA LEU A 165 6.03 -13.48 -9.24
C LEU A 165 6.82 -14.49 -10.08
N LYS A 166 6.17 -15.04 -11.11
CA LYS A 166 6.86 -15.86 -12.10
C LYS A 166 7.76 -14.96 -12.94
N ALA A 167 8.97 -15.44 -13.24
CA ALA A 167 9.73 -14.90 -14.36
C ALA A 167 8.98 -15.23 -15.64
N ASP A 168 8.92 -14.28 -16.57
CA ASP A 168 8.46 -14.56 -17.93
C ASP A 168 9.41 -15.55 -18.63
#